data_AF-A0A9P9Q7A2-F1
#
_entry.id   AF-A0A9P9Q7A2-F1
#
_cell.length_a   1.000
_cell.length_b   1.000
_cell.length_c   1.000
_cell.angle_alpha   90.00
_cell.angle_beta   90.00
_cell.angle_gamma   90.00
#
_symmetry.space_group_name_H-M   'P 1'
#
loop_
_entity.id
_entity.type
_entity.pdbx_description
1 polymer ?
#
loop_
_entity_poly.entity_id
_entity_poly.type
_entity_poly.pdbx_seq_one_letter_code
_entity_poly.pdbx_strand_id
1 'polypeptide(L)'
;MPLTSPFPPLSIPQVDLLTYLFPPGETVSTKPLWIDSKDTSVSLSLSQSLRWVKRLAFGLERMGLKKGDVVMIYTPNHIFIPVAYLGVVSAGYAFSGANPVYTLSEIVHQIKNTEAKIILAHPTMLETAVAAAAQAGVSKRCIFQFSDSENSSKYGIEDWRCLIGSPSDGEQYNWPKANGEESVNTVATINYSSGTTGLPKGVCVSHHNLIANIEQTLYMKYLHKPFDKNNHPPERWVGFLPLYHAYG
;
A
#
# COMPACT_ATOMS: atom_id res chain seq x y z
N MET A 1 6.30 35.60 -10.63
CA MET A 1 5.52 35.45 -9.39
C MET A 1 5.06 34.00 -9.31
N PRO A 2 5.24 33.30 -8.18
CA PRO A 2 4.62 31.99 -8.01
C PRO A 2 3.11 32.15 -8.11
N LEU A 3 2.47 31.30 -8.91
CA LEU A 3 1.01 31.21 -8.97
C LEU A 3 0.52 30.49 -7.70
N THR A 4 -0.47 31.05 -7.02
CA THR A 4 -1.13 30.41 -5.87
C THR A 4 -2.50 29.90 -6.26
N SER A 5 -2.98 28.84 -5.58
CA SER A 5 -4.35 28.37 -5.75
C SER A 5 -5.36 29.50 -5.48
N PRO A 6 -6.47 29.60 -6.25
CA PRO A 6 -7.54 30.54 -5.94
C PRO A 6 -8.42 30.07 -4.77
N PHE A 7 -8.23 28.83 -4.29
CA PHE A 7 -8.98 28.24 -3.18
C PHE A 7 -8.27 28.46 -1.84
N PRO A 8 -9.02 28.52 -0.73
CA PRO A 8 -8.44 28.70 0.60
C PRO A 8 -7.44 27.59 0.95
N PRO A 9 -6.44 27.89 1.80
CA PRO A 9 -5.56 26.87 2.33
C PRO A 9 -6.35 25.87 3.18
N LEU A 10 -6.00 24.59 3.08
CA LEU A 10 -6.60 23.51 3.87
C LEU A 10 -5.73 23.23 5.10
N SER A 11 -6.39 22.94 6.23
CA SER A 11 -5.70 22.37 7.40
C SER A 11 -5.49 20.89 7.14
N ILE A 12 -4.22 20.48 6.98
CA ILE A 12 -3.88 19.09 6.67
C ILE A 12 -3.54 18.36 7.98
N PRO A 13 -4.26 17.28 8.34
CA PRO A 13 -3.92 16.48 9.50
C PRO A 13 -2.48 15.94 9.45
N GLN A 14 -1.76 16.08 10.56
CA GLN A 14 -0.39 15.59 10.74
C GLN A 14 -0.40 14.31 11.56
N VAL A 15 -0.94 13.24 10.99
CA VAL A 15 -1.03 11.90 11.58
C VAL A 15 -0.53 10.83 10.59
N ASP A 16 -0.36 9.58 11.04
CA ASP A 16 -0.14 8.46 10.12
C ASP A 16 -1.41 8.16 9.29
N LEU A 17 -1.19 7.54 8.13
CA LEU A 17 -2.26 7.30 7.15
C LEU A 17 -3.35 6.37 7.69
N LEU A 18 -2.98 5.35 8.48
CA LEU A 18 -3.97 4.41 9.00
C LEU A 18 -4.82 5.07 10.09
N THR A 19 -4.26 5.92 10.94
CA THR A 19 -5.02 6.74 11.91
C THR A 19 -5.92 7.75 11.21
N TYR A 20 -5.49 8.35 10.09
CA TYR A 20 -6.34 9.22 9.29
C TYR A 20 -7.56 8.48 8.71
N LEU A 21 -7.37 7.27 8.18
CA LEU A 21 -8.44 6.46 7.59
C LEU A 21 -9.32 5.76 8.63
N PHE A 22 -8.79 5.47 9.82
CA PHE A 22 -9.48 4.80 10.92
C PHE A 22 -9.30 5.59 12.23
N PRO A 23 -9.99 6.74 12.37
CA PRO A 23 -9.91 7.54 13.58
C PRO A 23 -10.34 6.74 14.83
N PRO A 24 -9.67 6.92 15.99
CA PRO A 24 -10.04 6.22 17.21
C PRO A 24 -11.49 6.51 17.63
N GLY A 25 -12.22 5.46 18.02
CA GLY A 25 -13.60 5.58 18.51
C GLY A 25 -14.67 5.60 17.42
N GLU A 26 -14.30 5.60 16.14
CA GLU A 26 -15.27 5.50 15.04
C GLU A 26 -15.66 4.06 14.72
N THR A 27 -16.92 3.86 14.33
CA THR A 27 -17.41 2.55 13.88
C THR A 27 -16.94 2.30 12.45
N VAL A 28 -16.21 1.20 12.24
CA VAL A 28 -15.72 0.84 10.91
C VAL A 28 -16.80 0.13 10.11
N SER A 29 -17.09 0.67 8.92
CA SER A 29 -18.12 0.11 8.03
C SER A 29 -17.87 -1.36 7.68
N THR A 30 -18.94 -2.15 7.72
CA THR A 30 -18.98 -3.55 7.27
C THR A 30 -19.51 -3.71 5.85
N LYS A 31 -19.88 -2.61 5.18
CA LYS A 31 -20.32 -2.65 3.78
C LYS A 31 -19.14 -3.00 2.86
N PRO A 32 -19.34 -3.84 1.82
CA PRO A 32 -18.32 -4.11 0.82
C PRO A 32 -17.75 -2.82 0.20
N LEU A 33 -16.43 -2.73 0.08
CA LEU A 33 -15.72 -1.59 -0.51
C LEU A 33 -14.90 -2.03 -1.72
N TRP A 34 -13.94 -2.94 -1.52
CA TRP A 34 -13.14 -3.53 -2.59
C TRP A 34 -13.85 -4.77 -3.10
N ILE A 35 -14.35 -4.72 -4.32
CA ILE A 35 -15.17 -5.78 -4.92
C ILE A 35 -14.41 -6.35 -6.11
N ASP A 36 -14.25 -7.66 -6.15
CA ASP A 36 -13.63 -8.31 -7.30
C ASP A 36 -14.55 -8.20 -8.53
N SER A 37 -13.95 -7.81 -9.66
CA SER A 37 -14.71 -7.58 -10.91
C SER A 37 -15.09 -8.87 -11.64
N LYS A 38 -14.39 -9.98 -11.38
CA LYS A 38 -14.67 -11.31 -11.95
C LYS A 38 -15.73 -12.04 -11.12
N ASP A 39 -15.71 -11.87 -9.80
CA ASP A 39 -16.71 -12.42 -8.88
C ASP A 39 -17.07 -11.41 -7.78
N THR A 40 -18.22 -10.74 -7.93
CA THR A 40 -18.65 -9.71 -6.98
C THR A 40 -19.04 -10.24 -5.60
N SER A 41 -19.15 -11.56 -5.41
CA SER A 41 -19.31 -12.16 -4.09
C SER A 41 -18.01 -12.09 -3.27
N VAL A 42 -16.87 -12.01 -3.95
CA VAL A 42 -15.55 -11.81 -3.36
C VAL A 42 -15.33 -10.32 -3.14
N SER A 43 -15.33 -9.90 -1.88
CA SER A 43 -15.13 -8.50 -1.51
C SER A 43 -14.51 -8.31 -0.13
N LEU A 44 -13.98 -7.12 0.11
CA LEU A 44 -13.52 -6.65 1.41
C LEU A 44 -14.27 -5.36 1.77
N SER A 45 -14.93 -5.39 2.92
CA SER A 45 -15.37 -4.18 3.65
C SER A 45 -14.20 -3.49 4.34
N LEU A 46 -14.39 -2.23 4.76
CA LEU A 46 -13.39 -1.51 5.56
C LEU A 46 -13.01 -2.29 6.84
N SER A 47 -14.00 -2.86 7.53
CA SER A 47 -13.77 -3.68 8.73
C SER A 47 -12.94 -4.94 8.44
N GLN A 48 -13.23 -5.64 7.34
CA GLN A 48 -12.44 -6.79 6.91
C GLN A 48 -11.01 -6.38 6.52
N SER A 49 -10.86 -5.33 5.72
CA SER A 49 -9.55 -4.80 5.31
C SER A 49 -8.71 -4.42 6.52
N LEU A 50 -9.26 -3.71 7.51
CA LEU A 50 -8.54 -3.33 8.72
C LEU A 50 -8.02 -4.56 9.49
N ARG A 51 -8.82 -5.63 9.61
CA ARG A 51 -8.35 -6.87 10.25
C ARG A 51 -7.17 -7.48 9.50
N TRP A 52 -7.21 -7.53 8.16
CA TRP A 52 -6.08 -8.05 7.37
C TRP A 52 -4.85 -7.15 7.46
N VAL A 53 -5.03 -5.83 7.43
CA VAL A 53 -3.98 -4.82 7.60
C VAL A 53 -3.21 -5.03 8.89
N LYS A 54 -3.94 -5.15 10.02
CA LYS A 54 -3.34 -5.39 11.34
C LYS A 54 -2.57 -6.72 11.40
N ARG A 55 -3.12 -7.78 10.79
CA ARG A 55 -2.45 -9.09 10.73
C ARG A 55 -1.17 -9.04 9.90
N LEU A 56 -1.20 -8.35 8.76
CA LEU A 56 -0.02 -8.19 7.91
C LEU A 56 1.06 -7.35 8.62
N ALA A 57 0.68 -6.24 9.22
CA ALA A 57 1.58 -5.37 9.99
C ALA A 57 2.29 -6.16 11.10
N PHE A 58 1.54 -6.91 11.90
CA PHE A 58 2.09 -7.81 12.93
C PHE A 58 3.06 -8.85 12.34
N GLY A 59 2.71 -9.45 11.20
CA GLY A 59 3.56 -10.42 10.51
C GLY A 59 4.89 -9.82 10.04
N LEU A 60 4.85 -8.61 9.47
CA LEU A 60 6.03 -7.89 9.02
C LEU A 60 6.94 -7.48 10.18
N GLU A 61 6.39 -7.05 11.32
CA GLU A 61 7.19 -6.76 12.52
C GLU A 61 7.93 -8.00 13.03
N ARG A 62 7.30 -9.17 12.99
CA ARG A 62 7.93 -10.44 13.37
C ARG A 62 9.07 -10.86 12.45
N MET A 63 9.15 -10.31 11.24
CA MET A 63 10.30 -10.51 10.34
C MET A 63 11.52 -9.67 10.72
N GLY A 64 11.40 -8.80 11.74
CA GLY A 64 12.51 -8.00 12.26
C GLY A 64 12.87 -6.79 11.40
N LEU A 65 11.92 -6.28 10.60
CA LEU A 65 12.10 -5.06 9.84
C LEU A 65 12.22 -3.85 10.77
N LYS A 66 13.02 -2.88 10.35
CA LYS A 66 13.19 -1.58 11.00
C LYS A 66 12.30 -0.54 10.36
N LYS A 67 11.93 0.48 11.14
CA LYS A 67 11.19 1.63 10.62
C LYS A 67 11.90 2.21 9.39
N GLY A 68 11.15 2.45 8.32
CA GLY A 68 11.65 2.92 7.03
C GLY A 68 12.18 1.83 6.08
N ASP A 69 12.28 0.57 6.51
CA ASP A 69 12.56 -0.54 5.59
C ASP A 69 11.47 -0.64 4.52
N VAL A 70 11.85 -1.10 3.32
CA VAL A 70 10.95 -1.16 2.17
C VAL A 70 10.34 -2.55 2.02
N VAL A 71 9.02 -2.59 1.84
CA VAL A 71 8.29 -3.76 1.36
C VAL A 71 7.79 -3.49 -0.06
N MET A 72 8.24 -4.32 -0.99
CA MET A 72 7.89 -4.21 -2.40
C MET A 72 6.69 -5.10 -2.73
N ILE A 73 5.75 -4.60 -3.54
CA ILE A 73 4.77 -5.44 -4.23
C ILE A 73 5.12 -5.56 -5.72
N TYR A 74 4.94 -6.73 -6.29
CA TYR A 74 5.13 -7.01 -7.71
C TYR A 74 3.98 -7.89 -8.21
N THR A 75 2.84 -7.25 -8.47
CA THR A 75 1.56 -7.92 -8.68
C THR A 75 0.62 -7.12 -9.59
N PRO A 76 -0.20 -7.77 -10.45
CA PRO A 76 -1.34 -7.11 -11.10
C PRO A 76 -2.42 -6.73 -10.07
N ASN A 77 -3.45 -6.00 -10.50
CA ASN A 77 -4.53 -5.59 -9.60
C ASN A 77 -5.27 -6.78 -8.99
N HIS A 78 -5.48 -6.73 -7.67
CA HIS A 78 -6.42 -7.56 -6.93
C HIS A 78 -6.81 -6.86 -5.62
N ILE A 79 -7.89 -7.31 -4.99
CA ILE A 79 -8.52 -6.61 -3.85
C ILE A 79 -7.66 -6.53 -2.57
N PHE A 80 -6.54 -7.26 -2.50
CA PHE A 80 -5.64 -7.23 -1.35
C PHE A 80 -4.49 -6.22 -1.49
N ILE A 81 -4.30 -5.56 -2.63
CA ILE A 81 -3.27 -4.50 -2.74
C ILE A 81 -3.47 -3.38 -1.68
N PRO A 82 -4.70 -2.87 -1.45
CA PRO A 82 -4.95 -1.89 -0.37
C PRO A 82 -4.59 -2.43 1.02
N VAL A 83 -4.78 -3.74 1.25
CA VAL A 83 -4.36 -4.40 2.49
C VAL A 83 -2.84 -4.42 2.62
N ALA A 84 -2.13 -4.80 1.55
CA ALA A 84 -0.67 -4.81 1.56
C ALA A 84 -0.10 -3.41 1.80
N TYR A 85 -0.60 -2.44 1.05
CA TYR A 85 -0.22 -1.04 1.20
C TYR A 85 -0.43 -0.54 2.63
N LEU A 86 -1.66 -0.64 3.15
CA LEU A 86 -2.00 -0.14 4.48
C LEU A 86 -1.28 -0.91 5.59
N GLY A 87 -1.09 -2.24 5.45
CA GLY A 87 -0.35 -3.05 6.41
C GLY A 87 1.10 -2.63 6.52
N VAL A 88 1.78 -2.45 5.38
CA VAL A 88 3.17 -1.99 5.32
C VAL A 88 3.32 -0.62 5.97
N VAL A 89 2.55 0.38 5.53
CA VAL A 89 2.72 1.75 6.03
C VAL A 89 2.29 1.92 7.47
N SER A 90 1.32 1.13 7.94
CA SER A 90 0.89 1.16 9.35
C SER A 90 1.96 0.66 10.31
N ALA A 91 2.80 -0.28 9.88
CA ALA A 91 3.92 -0.79 10.68
C ALA A 91 5.17 0.14 10.63
N GLY A 92 5.07 1.31 10.00
CA GLY A 92 6.17 2.27 9.86
C GLY A 92 7.18 1.90 8.77
N TYR A 93 6.81 1.02 7.83
CA TYR A 93 7.62 0.63 6.68
C TYR A 93 7.19 1.42 5.44
N ALA A 94 8.07 1.50 4.44
CA ALA A 94 7.77 2.14 3.17
C ALA A 94 7.26 1.11 2.14
N PHE A 95 6.13 1.41 1.51
CA PHE A 95 5.61 0.62 0.40
C PHE A 95 6.26 1.02 -0.92
N SER A 96 6.60 0.05 -1.78
CA SER A 96 6.96 0.33 -3.17
C SER A 96 6.28 -0.63 -4.14
N GLY A 97 5.57 -0.07 -5.13
CA GLY A 97 4.98 -0.86 -6.21
C GLY A 97 5.94 -1.03 -7.39
N ALA A 98 6.07 -2.25 -7.88
CA ALA A 98 6.77 -2.57 -9.12
C ALA A 98 5.78 -2.92 -10.22
N ASN A 99 6.04 -2.44 -11.44
CA ASN A 99 5.19 -2.72 -12.58
C ASN A 99 5.33 -4.19 -13.01
N PRO A 100 4.24 -4.99 -13.05
CA PRO A 100 4.25 -6.39 -13.47
C PRO A 100 4.90 -6.66 -14.83
N VAL A 101 4.91 -5.68 -15.74
CA VAL A 101 5.51 -5.84 -17.08
C VAL A 101 6.98 -5.45 -17.17
N TYR A 102 7.61 -5.03 -16.06
CA TYR A 102 9.04 -4.77 -16.04
C TYR A 102 9.87 -6.00 -16.37
N THR A 103 10.96 -5.75 -17.09
CA THR A 103 12.02 -6.72 -17.36
C THR A 103 12.75 -7.11 -16.07
N LEU A 104 13.46 -8.24 -16.13
CA LEU A 104 14.31 -8.70 -15.03
C LEU A 104 15.29 -7.61 -14.56
N SER A 105 15.95 -6.91 -15.48
CA SER A 105 16.92 -5.86 -15.17
C SER A 105 16.29 -4.66 -14.45
N GLU A 106 15.06 -4.29 -14.83
CA GLU A 106 14.34 -3.19 -14.19
C GLU A 106 13.92 -3.55 -12.77
N ILE A 107 13.47 -4.80 -12.53
CA ILE A 107 13.15 -5.28 -11.18
C ILE A 107 14.40 -5.39 -10.32
N VAL A 108 15.52 -5.90 -10.85
CA VAL A 108 16.81 -5.94 -10.12
C VAL A 108 17.24 -4.52 -9.73
N HIS A 109 17.14 -3.56 -10.66
CA HIS A 109 17.43 -2.16 -10.38
C HIS A 109 16.55 -1.62 -9.26
N GLN A 110 15.23 -1.82 -9.32
CA GLN A 110 14.31 -1.34 -8.30
C GLN A 110 14.60 -1.98 -6.93
N ILE A 111 14.79 -3.30 -6.85
CA ILE A 111 15.11 -3.99 -5.59
C ILE A 111 16.39 -3.43 -4.96
N LYS A 112 17.44 -3.23 -5.77
CA LYS A 112 18.71 -2.66 -5.30
C LYS A 112 18.56 -1.21 -4.88
N ASN A 113 17.79 -0.42 -5.62
CA ASN A 113 17.65 1.00 -5.36
C ASN A 113 16.75 1.30 -4.15
N THR A 114 15.71 0.49 -3.89
CA THR A 114 14.89 0.61 -2.68
C THR A 114 15.45 -0.17 -1.49
N GLU A 115 16.44 -1.03 -1.71
CA GLU A 115 16.93 -2.01 -0.72
C GLU A 115 15.80 -2.84 -0.09
N ALA A 116 14.85 -3.30 -0.93
CA ALA A 116 13.63 -3.97 -0.46
C ALA A 116 13.96 -5.17 0.45
N LYS A 117 13.36 -5.19 1.64
CA LYS A 117 13.54 -6.26 2.64
C LYS A 117 12.59 -7.42 2.46
N ILE A 118 11.40 -7.15 1.93
CA ILE A 118 10.36 -8.14 1.65
C ILE A 118 9.78 -7.86 0.26
N ILE A 119 9.49 -8.93 -0.49
CA ILE A 119 8.88 -8.87 -1.82
C ILE A 119 7.60 -9.72 -1.81
N LEU A 120 6.47 -9.07 -2.04
CA LEU A 120 5.17 -9.71 -2.23
C LEU A 120 4.91 -9.81 -3.74
N ALA A 121 5.13 -10.99 -4.31
CA ALA A 121 5.09 -11.21 -5.76
C ALA A 121 3.91 -12.08 -6.17
N HIS A 122 3.19 -11.67 -7.22
CA HIS A 122 2.12 -12.50 -7.76
C HIS A 122 2.64 -13.83 -8.31
N PRO A 123 1.89 -14.95 -8.21
CA PRO A 123 2.32 -16.26 -8.72
C PRO A 123 2.76 -16.28 -10.20
N THR A 124 2.16 -15.42 -11.03
CA THR A 124 2.54 -15.28 -12.46
C THR A 124 3.84 -14.53 -12.69
N MET A 125 4.31 -13.78 -11.69
CA MET A 125 5.53 -12.97 -11.75
C MET A 125 6.67 -13.58 -10.92
N LEU A 126 6.40 -14.71 -10.26
CA LEU A 126 7.25 -15.30 -9.25
C LEU A 126 8.62 -15.75 -9.78
N GLU A 127 8.69 -16.25 -11.02
CA GLU A 127 9.94 -16.64 -11.64
C GLU A 127 10.90 -15.43 -11.78
N THR A 128 10.39 -14.33 -12.35
CA THR A 128 11.13 -13.06 -12.45
C THR A 128 11.50 -12.51 -11.08
N ALA A 129 10.58 -12.56 -10.12
CA ALA A 129 10.83 -12.08 -8.75
C ALA A 129 11.98 -12.84 -8.07
N VAL A 130 11.99 -14.17 -8.18
CA VAL A 130 13.04 -15.02 -7.61
C VAL A 130 14.38 -14.79 -8.29
N ALA A 131 14.40 -14.69 -9.62
CA ALA A 131 15.62 -14.40 -10.37
C ALA A 131 16.17 -13.01 -10.02
N ALA A 132 15.31 -12.00 -9.91
CA ALA A 132 15.70 -10.63 -9.59
C ALA A 132 16.23 -10.51 -8.16
N ALA A 133 15.55 -11.12 -7.19
CA ALA A 133 15.97 -11.16 -5.80
C ALA A 133 17.35 -11.82 -5.65
N ALA A 134 17.61 -12.92 -6.36
CA ALA A 134 18.93 -13.56 -6.36
C ALA A 134 20.04 -12.64 -6.89
N GLN A 135 19.80 -11.93 -8.00
CA GLN A 135 20.77 -10.97 -8.55
C GLN A 135 20.93 -9.70 -7.69
N ALA A 136 19.93 -9.37 -6.88
CA ALA A 136 19.94 -8.25 -5.95
C ALA A 136 20.50 -8.62 -4.57
N GLY A 137 20.78 -9.91 -4.29
CA GLY A 137 21.26 -10.36 -2.99
C GLY A 137 20.17 -10.48 -1.91
N VAL A 138 18.90 -10.53 -2.31
CA VAL A 138 17.75 -10.72 -1.40
C VAL A 138 17.45 -12.22 -1.24
N SER A 139 17.33 -12.67 0.00
CA SER A 139 17.04 -14.07 0.31
C SER A 139 15.65 -14.48 -0.16
N LYS A 140 15.50 -15.72 -0.65
CA LYS A 140 14.19 -16.32 -0.96
C LYS A 140 13.22 -16.31 0.23
N ARG A 141 13.74 -16.33 1.46
CA ARG A 141 12.92 -16.26 2.69
C ARG A 141 12.20 -14.92 2.87
N CYS A 142 12.58 -13.91 2.10
CA CYS A 142 11.97 -12.59 2.08
C CYS A 142 10.94 -12.42 0.95
N ILE A 143 10.65 -13.48 0.18
CA ILE A 143 9.72 -13.45 -0.93
C ILE A 143 8.48 -14.25 -0.53
N PHE A 144 7.29 -13.76 -0.87
CA PHE A 144 6.03 -14.45 -0.63
C PHE A 144 5.11 -14.32 -1.84
N GLN A 145 4.36 -15.39 -2.14
CA GLN A 145 3.35 -15.38 -3.21
C GLN A 145 2.16 -14.54 -2.77
N PHE A 146 1.84 -13.47 -3.49
CA PHE A 146 0.83 -12.49 -3.13
C PHE A 146 -0.28 -12.40 -4.19
N SER A 147 -1.45 -12.93 -3.82
CA SER A 147 -2.68 -12.84 -4.61
C SER A 147 -3.90 -12.87 -3.69
N ASP A 148 -5.08 -12.65 -4.26
CA ASP A 148 -6.38 -12.81 -3.59
C ASP A 148 -6.75 -14.27 -3.26
N SER A 149 -6.14 -15.23 -3.94
CA SER A 149 -6.29 -16.67 -3.68
C SER A 149 -5.12 -17.26 -2.87
N GLU A 150 -5.34 -18.40 -2.24
CA GLU A 150 -4.26 -19.20 -1.62
C GLU A 150 -3.51 -19.99 -2.68
N ASN A 151 -2.17 -20.04 -2.55
CA ASN A 151 -1.31 -20.74 -3.49
C ASN A 151 -0.50 -21.83 -2.79
N SER A 152 -0.28 -22.95 -3.50
CA SER A 152 0.72 -23.92 -3.10
C SER A 152 2.13 -23.36 -3.33
N SER A 153 3.10 -23.86 -2.55
CA SER A 153 4.50 -23.46 -2.67
C SER A 153 5.02 -23.66 -4.10
N LYS A 154 5.61 -22.61 -4.68
CA LYS A 154 6.19 -22.62 -6.03
C LYS A 154 7.59 -22.00 -5.99
N TYR A 155 8.58 -22.66 -6.61
CA TYR A 155 10.01 -22.31 -6.50
C TYR A 155 10.58 -22.26 -5.06
N GLY A 156 9.91 -22.92 -4.12
CA GLY A 156 10.22 -22.88 -2.69
C GLY A 156 9.77 -21.59 -1.99
N ILE A 157 8.80 -20.87 -2.58
CA ILE A 157 8.23 -19.63 -2.05
C ILE A 157 6.81 -19.92 -1.56
N GLU A 158 6.54 -19.59 -0.31
CA GLU A 158 5.25 -19.84 0.35
C GLU A 158 4.22 -18.73 0.06
N ASP A 159 2.94 -19.00 0.31
CA ASP A 159 1.88 -17.99 0.26
C ASP A 159 2.08 -16.91 1.34
N TRP A 160 1.79 -15.65 1.01
CA TRP A 160 1.92 -14.53 1.94
C TRP A 160 1.09 -14.68 3.22
N ARG A 161 0.06 -15.53 3.24
CA ARG A 161 -0.70 -15.81 4.46
C ARG A 161 0.09 -16.56 5.52
N CYS A 162 1.25 -17.15 5.19
CA CYS A 162 2.15 -17.72 6.21
C CYS A 162 2.93 -16.65 6.98
N LEU A 163 3.07 -15.44 6.40
CA LEU A 163 3.77 -14.30 7.00
C LEU A 163 2.89 -13.59 8.05
N ILE A 164 1.59 -13.52 7.83
CA ILE A 164 0.69 -12.68 8.63
C ILE A 164 0.34 -13.29 9.99
N GLY A 165 -0.07 -12.45 10.94
CA GLY A 165 -0.61 -12.89 12.23
C GLY A 165 -1.91 -13.67 12.13
N SER A 166 -2.23 -14.41 13.19
CA SER A 166 -3.55 -15.00 13.39
C SER A 166 -4.63 -13.92 13.53
N PRO A 167 -5.94 -14.25 13.41
CA PRO A 167 -7.00 -13.30 13.70
C PRO A 167 -6.88 -12.64 15.09
N SER A 168 -6.52 -13.43 16.11
CA SER A 168 -6.31 -12.93 17.49
C SER A 168 -5.14 -11.95 17.58
N ASP A 169 -4.02 -12.23 16.89
CA ASP A 169 -2.88 -11.29 16.84
C ASP A 169 -3.31 -9.95 16.23
N GLY A 170 -4.08 -10.00 15.14
CA GLY A 170 -4.61 -8.81 14.48
C GLY A 170 -5.59 -8.02 15.34
N GLU A 171 -6.41 -8.67 16.15
CA GLU A 171 -7.32 -7.99 17.09
C GLU A 171 -6.55 -7.21 18.15
N GLN A 172 -5.50 -7.81 18.71
CA GLN A 172 -4.68 -7.24 19.78
C GLN A 172 -3.61 -6.26 19.26
N TYR A 173 -3.28 -6.31 17.98
CA TYR A 173 -2.25 -5.45 17.39
C TYR A 173 -2.63 -3.96 17.51
N ASN A 174 -1.68 -3.15 17.95
CA ASN A 174 -1.77 -1.69 17.94
C ASN A 174 -0.61 -1.18 17.09
N TRP A 175 -0.92 -0.46 16.02
CA TRP A 175 0.11 0.05 15.12
C TRP A 175 0.78 1.29 15.70
N PRO A 176 2.09 1.51 15.41
CA PRO A 176 2.78 2.72 15.82
C PRO A 176 2.10 3.96 15.24
N LYS A 177 1.92 4.98 16.09
CA LYS A 177 1.32 6.26 15.70
C LYS A 177 2.42 7.23 15.33
N ALA A 178 2.29 7.88 14.18
CA ALA A 178 3.13 9.02 13.81
C ALA A 178 2.31 10.31 13.87
N ASN A 179 2.84 11.35 14.51
CA ASN A 179 2.19 12.65 14.62
C ASN A 179 3.18 13.80 14.43
N GLY A 180 2.66 14.99 14.07
CA GLY A 180 3.49 16.18 13.85
C GLY A 180 4.60 15.94 12.83
N GLU A 181 5.85 16.22 13.21
CA GLU A 181 7.03 16.03 12.36
C GLU A 181 7.21 14.59 11.88
N GLU A 182 6.80 13.59 12.67
CA GLU A 182 6.95 12.19 12.28
C GLU A 182 6.04 11.84 11.10
N SER A 183 4.82 12.38 11.07
CA SER A 183 3.89 12.25 9.94
C SER A 183 4.45 12.95 8.68
N VAL A 184 5.09 14.10 8.85
CA VAL A 184 5.66 14.90 7.76
C VAL A 184 6.88 14.22 7.13
N ASN A 185 7.73 13.58 7.93
CA ASN A 185 9.03 13.09 7.50
C ASN A 185 9.08 11.57 7.24
N THR A 186 8.18 10.77 7.81
CA THR A 186 8.19 9.32 7.59
C THR A 186 7.66 8.99 6.20
N VAL A 187 8.50 8.37 5.38
CA VAL A 187 8.15 7.89 4.03
C VAL A 187 7.15 6.76 4.14
N ALA A 188 5.97 6.95 3.56
CA ALA A 188 4.94 5.92 3.44
C ALA A 188 5.07 5.16 2.11
N THR A 189 5.45 5.85 1.04
CA THR A 189 5.43 5.28 -0.31
C THR A 189 6.62 5.73 -1.13
N ILE A 190 7.19 4.79 -1.89
CA ILE A 190 8.22 5.03 -2.89
C ILE A 190 7.66 4.61 -4.25
N ASN A 191 7.20 5.59 -5.03
CA ASN A 191 6.69 5.39 -6.37
C ASN A 191 7.79 5.57 -7.41
N TYR A 192 7.87 4.68 -8.39
CA TYR A 192 8.86 4.80 -9.46
C TYR A 192 8.27 5.56 -10.65
N SER A 193 9.04 6.54 -11.14
CA SER A 193 8.76 7.23 -12.39
C SER A 193 9.89 6.98 -13.38
N SER A 194 9.55 6.89 -14.67
CA SER A 194 10.54 6.76 -15.75
C SER A 194 11.46 7.97 -15.88
N GLY A 195 11.12 9.10 -15.24
CA GLY A 195 11.83 10.37 -15.40
C GLY A 195 11.84 10.85 -16.86
N THR A 196 12.55 11.94 -17.13
CA THR A 196 12.75 12.48 -18.49
C THR A 196 14.04 11.98 -19.14
N THR A 197 14.98 11.43 -18.36
CA THR A 197 16.21 10.76 -18.83
C THR A 197 16.72 9.76 -17.78
N GLY A 198 17.23 8.60 -18.23
CA GLY A 198 17.96 7.62 -17.41
C GLY A 198 17.11 6.51 -16.78
N LEU A 199 17.70 5.80 -15.81
CA LEU A 199 17.03 4.72 -15.08
C LEU A 199 15.90 5.27 -14.19
N PRO A 200 14.82 4.50 -13.95
CA PRO A 200 13.72 4.89 -13.07
C PRO A 200 14.21 5.30 -11.68
N LYS A 201 13.59 6.35 -11.13
CA LYS A 201 13.92 6.91 -9.81
C LYS A 201 12.74 6.74 -8.85
N GLY A 202 13.06 6.38 -7.60
CA GLY A 202 12.09 6.33 -6.52
C GLY A 202 11.73 7.73 -6.00
N VAL A 203 10.44 8.04 -5.99
CA VAL A 203 9.87 9.27 -5.43
C VAL A 203 9.32 8.95 -4.05
N CYS A 204 9.98 9.46 -3.02
CA CYS A 204 9.57 9.29 -1.63
C CYS A 204 8.40 10.23 -1.30
N VAL A 205 7.31 9.65 -0.81
CA VAL A 205 6.09 10.35 -0.42
C VAL A 205 5.80 10.03 1.04
N SER A 206 5.71 11.07 1.88
CA SER A 206 5.42 10.88 3.31
C SER A 206 3.94 10.67 3.60
N HIS A 207 3.62 10.23 4.82
CA HIS A 207 2.21 10.15 5.27
C HIS A 207 1.49 11.50 5.10
N HIS A 208 2.13 12.60 5.50
CA HIS A 208 1.55 13.93 5.36
C HIS A 208 1.32 14.33 3.89
N ASN A 209 2.22 13.98 2.98
CA ASN A 209 2.02 14.26 1.55
C ASN A 209 0.79 13.55 0.98
N LEU A 210 0.57 12.29 1.38
CA LEU A 210 -0.61 11.52 0.97
C LEU A 210 -1.90 12.13 1.53
N ILE A 211 -1.92 12.46 2.83
CA ILE A 211 -3.08 13.07 3.48
C ILE A 211 -3.38 14.44 2.86
N ALA A 212 -2.35 15.24 2.55
CA ALA A 212 -2.52 16.50 1.84
C ALA A 212 -3.19 16.32 0.47
N ASN A 213 -2.74 15.32 -0.30
CA ASN A 213 -3.33 15.01 -1.60
C ASN A 213 -4.79 14.54 -1.48
N ILE A 214 -5.11 13.72 -0.47
CA ILE A 214 -6.48 13.27 -0.19
C ILE A 214 -7.37 14.46 0.18
N GLU A 215 -6.97 15.30 1.13
CA GLU A 215 -7.75 16.47 1.55
C GLU A 215 -8.01 17.44 0.39
N GLN A 216 -6.99 17.72 -0.43
CA GLN A 216 -7.15 18.56 -1.63
C GLN A 216 -8.10 17.93 -2.65
N THR A 217 -8.02 16.62 -2.86
CA THR A 217 -8.91 15.89 -3.78
C THR A 217 -10.35 15.88 -3.26
N LEU A 218 -10.57 15.63 -1.97
CA LEU A 218 -11.89 15.66 -1.36
C LEU A 218 -12.50 17.06 -1.41
N TYR A 219 -11.70 18.10 -1.13
CA TYR A 219 -12.15 19.49 -1.25
C TYR A 219 -12.67 19.78 -2.66
N MET A 220 -11.88 19.44 -3.69
CA MET A 220 -12.28 19.64 -5.08
C MET A 220 -13.47 18.78 -5.50
N LYS A 221 -13.55 17.53 -5.03
CA LYS A 221 -14.66 16.60 -5.34
C LYS A 221 -16.00 17.16 -4.89
N TYR A 222 -16.05 17.75 -3.70
CA TYR A 222 -17.28 18.28 -3.10
C TYR A 222 -17.48 19.78 -3.29
N LEU A 223 -16.55 20.45 -3.98
CA LEU A 223 -16.66 21.88 -4.26
C LEU A 223 -17.97 22.18 -5.03
N HIS A 224 -18.76 23.12 -4.50
CA HIS A 224 -20.08 23.49 -5.01
C HIS A 224 -21.12 22.36 -5.07
N LYS A 225 -20.91 21.27 -4.33
CA LYS A 225 -21.91 20.20 -4.16
C LYS A 225 -22.81 20.48 -2.95
N PRO A 226 -24.07 20.00 -2.97
CA PRO A 226 -24.98 20.11 -1.82
C PRO A 226 -24.69 19.06 -0.73
N PHE A 227 -23.62 18.27 -0.88
CA PHE A 227 -23.20 17.19 0.00
C PHE A 227 -21.67 17.20 0.15
N ASP A 228 -21.19 16.54 1.19
CA ASP A 228 -19.78 16.40 1.55
C ASP A 228 -19.39 14.91 1.73
N LYS A 229 -18.20 14.66 2.28
CA LYS A 229 -17.67 13.32 2.52
C LYS A 229 -18.54 12.44 3.45
N ASN A 230 -19.43 13.02 4.24
CA ASN A 230 -20.24 12.31 5.23
C ASN A 230 -21.65 11.99 4.71
N ASN A 231 -22.17 12.75 3.76
CA ASN A 231 -23.56 12.62 3.27
C ASN A 231 -23.68 12.54 1.73
N HIS A 232 -22.58 12.29 1.02
CA HIS A 232 -22.61 12.08 -0.42
C HIS A 232 -23.50 10.89 -0.83
N PRO A 233 -24.11 10.92 -2.03
CA PRO A 233 -24.87 9.79 -2.55
C PRO A 233 -23.97 8.55 -2.73
N PRO A 234 -24.53 7.33 -2.72
CA PRO A 234 -23.75 6.12 -2.98
C PRO A 234 -23.08 6.17 -4.35
N GLU A 235 -21.77 5.88 -4.38
CA GLU A 235 -20.96 5.85 -5.60
C GLU A 235 -20.31 4.48 -5.77
N ARG A 236 -20.03 4.10 -7.02
CA ARG A 236 -19.23 2.92 -7.37
C ARG A 236 -18.22 3.31 -8.43
N TRP A 237 -16.97 2.96 -8.18
CA TRP A 237 -15.82 3.34 -9.01
C TRP A 237 -15.23 2.09 -9.65
N VAL A 238 -14.82 2.18 -10.91
CA VAL A 238 -14.13 1.10 -11.62
C VAL A 238 -12.62 1.28 -11.41
N GLY A 239 -12.00 0.40 -10.62
CA GLY A 239 -10.56 0.41 -10.33
C GLY A 239 -9.71 -0.31 -11.37
N PHE A 240 -9.69 0.18 -12.61
CA PHE A 240 -8.91 -0.44 -13.71
C PHE A 240 -7.47 0.08 -13.80
N LEU A 241 -7.18 1.22 -13.18
CA LEU A 241 -5.83 1.79 -13.14
C LEU A 241 -4.91 0.92 -12.28
N PRO A 242 -3.61 0.82 -12.60
CA PRO A 242 -2.73 -0.09 -11.89
C PRO A 242 -2.46 0.39 -10.45
N LEU A 243 -2.86 -0.41 -9.46
CA LEU A 243 -2.77 -0.07 -8.03
C LEU A 243 -1.33 -0.15 -7.47
N TYR A 244 -0.36 -0.61 -8.27
CA TYR A 244 1.06 -0.50 -7.93
C TYR A 244 1.62 0.90 -8.26
N HIS A 245 0.88 1.72 -9.01
CA HIS A 245 1.30 3.04 -9.47
C HIS A 245 0.52 4.12 -8.75
N ALA A 246 1.14 5.28 -8.50
CA ALA A 246 0.56 6.40 -7.73
C ALA A 246 -0.80 6.95 -8.23
N TYR A 247 -1.25 6.58 -9.43
CA TYR A 247 -2.50 7.07 -10.01
C TYR A 247 -3.67 6.10 -9.83
N GLY A 248 -3.38 4.80 -9.66
CA GLY A 248 -4.40 3.79 -9.33
C GLY A 248 -4.61 3.75 -7.83
#